data_AF-A0A8B8KF61-F1
#
_entry.id   AF-A0A8B8KF61-F1
#
_cell.length_a   1.000
_cell.length_b   1.000
_cell.length_c   1.000
_cell.angle_alpha   90.00
_cell.angle_beta   90.00
_cell.angle_gamma   90.00
#
_symmetry.space_group_name_H-M   'P 1'
#
loop_
_entity.id
_entity.type
_entity.pdbx_description
1 polymer ?
#
loop_
_entity_poly.entity_id
_entity_poly.type
_entity_poly.pdbx_seq_one_letter_code
_entity_poly.pdbx_strand_id
1 'polypeptide(L)'
;MGLSASKRVKNSLANSDEFDSACDSAFAHCLSLTQHAFEGVLPYQLKTASDYIHANTSHPLIHKWLPTPPDRSQVDSALRHVSSPNHDPDPDPDHILRPLLFKNWAHQLYTDAVLSAAGKALMLRVPVGVAGILGIGAVTRPAPQLVGTFVGAYSLGVALSIFLGLFA
;
A
#
# COMPACT_ATOMS: atom_id res chain seq x y z
N MET A 1 21.91 4.29 -2.23
CA MET A 1 20.96 3.46 -1.45
C MET A 1 19.55 3.81 -1.90
N GLY A 2 18.81 2.89 -2.52
CA GLY A 2 17.50 3.18 -3.11
C GLY A 2 16.37 3.16 -2.09
N LEU A 3 15.38 4.05 -2.23
CA LEU A 3 14.16 4.02 -1.41
C LEU A 3 13.39 2.71 -1.65
N SER A 4 12.93 2.06 -0.57
CA SER A 4 12.05 0.88 -0.65
C SER A 4 10.71 1.25 -1.31
N ALA A 5 10.03 0.27 -1.92
CA ALA A 5 8.76 0.50 -2.63
C ALA A 5 7.70 1.17 -1.72
N SER A 6 7.56 0.70 -0.48
CA SER A 6 6.68 1.31 0.53
C SER A 6 7.03 2.78 0.78
N LYS A 7 8.32 3.09 0.95
CA LYS A 7 8.76 4.47 1.20
C LYS A 7 8.53 5.38 -0.01
N ARG A 8 8.62 4.86 -1.24
CA ARG A 8 8.31 5.61 -2.46
C ARG A 8 6.81 5.91 -2.57
N VAL A 9 5.94 4.93 -2.32
CA VAL A 9 4.49 5.12 -2.34
C VAL A 9 4.06 6.11 -1.25
N LYS A 10 4.55 5.91 -0.01
CA LYS A 10 4.31 6.83 1.10
C LYS A 10 4.76 8.25 0.78
N ASN A 11 5.96 8.42 0.21
CA ASN A 11 6.46 9.73 -0.20
C ASN A 11 5.63 10.33 -1.35
N SER A 12 5.16 9.53 -2.30
CA SER A 12 4.26 10.01 -3.36
C SER A 12 2.95 10.55 -2.79
N LEU A 13 2.33 9.79 -1.88
CA LEU A 13 1.08 10.19 -1.23
C LEU A 13 1.26 11.42 -0.34
N ALA A 14 2.35 11.49 0.42
CA ALA A 14 2.64 12.61 1.32
C ALA A 14 3.02 13.93 0.61
N ASN A 15 3.43 13.86 -0.67
CA ASN A 15 3.70 15.05 -1.49
C ASN A 15 2.50 15.41 -2.39
N SER A 16 1.33 14.80 -2.19
CA SER A 16 0.14 15.08 -2.97
C SER A 16 -0.85 15.91 -2.17
N ASP A 17 -0.95 17.20 -2.51
CA ASP A 17 -1.93 18.11 -1.92
C ASP A 17 -3.38 17.64 -2.13
N GLU A 18 -3.62 16.94 -3.24
CA GLU A 18 -4.92 16.38 -3.55
C GLU A 18 -5.31 15.25 -2.59
N PHE A 19 -4.40 14.32 -2.32
CA PHE A 19 -4.63 13.25 -1.36
C PHE A 19 -4.81 13.80 0.05
N ASP A 20 -4.01 14.80 0.41
CA ASP A 20 -4.13 15.50 1.69
C ASP A 20 -5.49 16.20 1.83
N SER A 21 -5.94 16.90 0.79
CA SER A 21 -7.26 17.54 0.76
C SER A 21 -8.41 16.52 0.84
N ALA A 22 -8.27 15.36 0.20
CA ALA A 22 -9.22 14.25 0.33
C ALA A 22 -9.27 13.71 1.77
N CYS A 23 -8.12 13.61 2.45
CA CYS A 23 -8.07 13.22 3.86
C CYS A 23 -8.73 14.26 4.77
N ASP A 24 -8.42 15.55 4.59
CA ASP A 24 -8.99 16.64 5.39
C ASP A 24 -10.51 16.75 5.21
N SER A 25 -11.00 16.60 3.98
CA SER A 25 -12.44 16.59 3.69
C SER A 25 -13.14 15.35 4.26
N ALA A 26 -12.51 14.18 4.23
CA ALA A 26 -13.03 12.97 4.86
C ALA A 26 -13.13 13.12 6.38
N PHE A 27 -12.12 13.73 7.00
CA PHE A 27 -12.09 14.02 8.43
C PHE A 27 -13.23 14.99 8.81
N ALA A 28 -13.35 16.10 8.09
CA ALA A 28 -14.43 17.07 8.29
C ALA A 28 -15.81 16.46 8.06
N HIS A 29 -15.96 15.57 7.08
CA HIS A 29 -17.20 14.85 6.84
C HIS A 29 -17.55 13.93 8.03
N CYS A 30 -16.58 13.20 8.57
CA CYS A 30 -16.82 12.34 9.74
C CYS A 30 -17.18 13.14 11.01
N LEU A 31 -16.57 14.30 11.21
CA LEU A 31 -16.93 15.22 12.30
C LEU A 31 -18.33 15.83 12.11
N SER A 32 -18.68 16.19 10.88
CA SER A 32 -20.02 16.68 10.56
C SER A 32 -21.09 15.64 10.88
N LEU A 33 -20.85 14.36 10.57
CA LEU A 33 -21.75 13.25 10.89
C LEU A 33 -21.95 13.06 12.40
N THR A 34 -20.93 13.34 13.22
CA THR A 34 -21.04 13.29 14.68
C THR A 34 -21.51 14.61 15.29
N GLN A 35 -21.88 15.60 14.46
CA GLN A 35 -22.22 16.96 14.90
C GLN A 35 -21.13 17.59 15.77
N HIS A 36 -19.86 17.24 15.53
CA HIS A 36 -18.72 17.66 16.34
C HIS A 36 -18.85 17.28 17.83
N ALA A 37 -19.61 16.23 18.14
CA ALA A 37 -19.73 15.70 19.51
C ALA A 37 -18.40 15.14 20.05
N PHE A 38 -17.45 14.82 19.16
CA PHE A 38 -16.13 14.32 19.47
C PHE A 38 -15.07 15.15 18.72
N GLU A 39 -13.89 15.29 19.33
CA GLU A 39 -12.76 16.06 18.77
C GLU A 39 -12.05 15.33 17.61
N GLY A 40 -12.44 14.08 17.31
CA GLY A 40 -11.84 13.28 16.25
C GLY A 40 -12.73 12.16 15.74
N VAL A 41 -12.16 11.33 14.87
CA VAL A 41 -12.88 10.27 14.15
C VAL A 41 -12.88 8.98 14.96
N LEU A 42 -14.04 8.34 15.07
CA LEU A 42 -14.21 7.10 15.83
C LEU A 42 -13.84 5.87 14.97
N PRO A 43 -13.32 4.77 15.56
CA PRO A 43 -12.86 3.59 14.82
C PRO A 43 -13.92 2.93 13.90
N TYR A 44 -15.20 3.02 14.26
CA TYR A 44 -16.27 2.47 13.44
C TYR A 44 -16.46 3.26 12.13
N GLN A 45 -16.19 4.57 12.15
CA GLN A 45 -16.34 5.47 10.99
C GLN A 45 -15.21 5.31 9.97
N LEU A 46 -14.08 4.70 10.35
CA LEU A 46 -12.89 4.60 9.50
C LEU A 46 -13.14 3.91 8.16
N LYS A 47 -14.06 2.95 8.11
CA LYS A 47 -14.43 2.31 6.85
C LYS A 47 -15.11 3.30 5.91
N THR A 48 -16.13 4.01 6.40
CA THR A 48 -16.81 5.06 5.64
C THR A 48 -15.86 6.19 5.25
N ALA A 49 -14.93 6.57 6.14
CA ALA A 49 -13.90 7.55 5.84
C ALA A 49 -12.97 7.08 4.71
N SER A 50 -12.54 5.81 4.72
CA SER A 50 -11.73 5.26 3.63
C SER A 50 -12.47 5.21 2.30
N ASP A 51 -13.76 4.91 2.32
CA ASP A 51 -14.58 4.88 1.10
C ASP A 51 -14.72 6.30 0.52
N TYR A 52 -14.90 7.29 1.40
CA TYR A 52 -14.95 8.70 1.01
C TYR A 52 -13.62 9.19 0.42
N ILE A 53 -12.47 8.87 1.06
CA ILE A 53 -11.15 9.24 0.52
C ILE A 53 -10.93 8.59 -0.85
N HIS A 54 -11.33 7.32 -1.01
CA HIS A 54 -11.16 6.59 -2.28
C HIS A 54 -12.00 7.20 -3.41
N ALA A 55 -13.23 7.63 -3.11
CA ALA A 55 -14.12 8.26 -4.09
C ALA A 55 -13.68 9.68 -4.48
N ASN A 56 -13.03 10.41 -3.55
CA ASN A 56 -12.69 11.82 -3.72
C ASN A 56 -11.22 12.06 -4.08
N THR A 57 -10.42 11.01 -4.26
CA THR A 57 -9.03 11.12 -4.72
C THR A 57 -8.88 10.71 -6.18
N SER A 58 -8.20 11.54 -6.97
CA SER A 58 -7.76 11.21 -8.33
C SER A 58 -6.26 10.86 -8.39
N HIS A 59 -5.65 10.58 -7.22
CA HIS A 59 -4.23 10.24 -7.15
C HIS A 59 -3.90 9.02 -8.03
N PRO A 60 -2.93 9.13 -8.96
CA PRO A 60 -2.71 8.14 -10.01
C PRO A 60 -2.38 6.74 -9.47
N LEU A 61 -1.61 6.64 -8.38
CA LEU A 61 -1.31 5.34 -7.75
C LEU A 61 -2.55 4.65 -7.17
N ILE A 62 -3.48 5.41 -6.60
CA ILE A 62 -4.69 4.85 -6.00
C ILE A 62 -5.61 4.39 -7.14
N HIS A 63 -5.81 5.23 -8.16
CA HIS A 63 -6.63 4.87 -9.31
C HIS A 63 -6.08 3.67 -10.10
N LYS A 64 -4.76 3.56 -10.25
CA LYS A 64 -4.11 2.47 -11.00
C LYS A 64 -4.15 1.13 -10.26
N TRP A 65 -3.90 1.13 -8.95
CA TRP A 65 -3.71 -0.09 -8.18
C TRP A 65 -4.92 -0.48 -7.31
N LEU A 66 -5.79 0.48 -6.97
CA LEU A 66 -6.98 0.29 -6.14
C LEU A 66 -8.24 0.65 -6.93
N PRO A 67 -8.78 -0.27 -7.77
CA PRO A 67 -10.05 -0.05 -8.44
C PRO A 67 -11.25 -0.07 -7.46
N THR A 68 -11.08 -0.75 -6.32
CA THR A 68 -12.06 -0.84 -5.25
C THR A 68 -11.50 -0.20 -3.98
N PRO A 69 -12.35 0.33 -3.10
CA PRO A 69 -11.89 0.93 -1.85
C PRO A 69 -11.25 -0.13 -0.93
N PRO A 70 -10.40 0.31 0.03
CA PRO A 70 -9.74 -0.59 0.98
C PRO A 70 -10.73 -1.45 1.78
N ASP A 71 -10.36 -2.69 2.03
CA ASP A 71 -11.21 -3.61 2.78
C ASP A 71 -11.15 -3.34 4.30
N ARG A 72 -12.16 -3.78 5.05
CA ARG A 72 -12.22 -3.57 6.51
C ARG A 72 -11.00 -4.15 7.22
N SER A 73 -10.51 -5.30 6.75
CA SER A 73 -9.28 -5.93 7.25
C SER A 73 -8.04 -5.03 7.13
N GLN A 74 -7.92 -4.27 6.03
CA GLN A 74 -6.83 -3.33 5.80
C GLN A 74 -6.98 -2.08 6.67
N VAL A 75 -8.21 -1.56 6.81
CA VAL A 75 -8.54 -0.44 7.69
C VAL A 75 -8.17 -0.74 9.14
N ASP A 76 -8.57 -1.90 9.65
CA ASP A 76 -8.29 -2.30 11.03
C ASP A 76 -6.80 -2.61 11.23
N SER A 77 -6.12 -3.17 10.22
CA SER A 77 -4.66 -3.37 10.24
C SER A 77 -3.90 -2.04 10.31
N ALA A 78 -4.29 -1.05 9.51
CA ALA A 78 -3.71 0.28 9.54
C ALA A 78 -3.96 0.97 10.89
N LEU A 79 -5.15 0.82 11.46
CA LEU A 79 -5.47 1.35 12.79
C LEU A 79 -4.53 0.75 13.86
N ARG A 80 -4.37 -0.58 13.88
CA ARG A 80 -3.45 -1.26 14.81
C ARG A 80 -2.00 -0.78 14.66
N HIS A 81 -1.59 -0.42 13.44
CA HIS A 81 -0.24 0.07 13.19
C HIS A 81 -0.02 1.46 13.83
N VAL A 82 -1.00 2.35 13.69
CA VAL A 82 -0.92 3.72 14.21
C VAL A 82 -1.18 3.78 15.72
N SER A 83 -2.03 2.91 16.25
CA SER A 83 -2.29 2.78 17.70
C SER A 83 -1.21 1.97 18.44
N SER A 84 -0.13 1.56 17.76
CA SER A 84 0.95 0.82 18.41
C SER A 84 1.69 1.71 19.43
N PRO A 85 2.07 1.19 20.61
CA PRO A 85 2.76 1.96 21.67
C PRO A 85 4.06 2.63 21.21
N ASN A 86 4.63 2.19 20.09
CA ASN A 86 5.82 2.78 19.49
C ASN A 86 5.53 4.11 18.77
N HIS A 87 4.26 4.44 18.50
CA HIS A 87 3.85 5.62 17.74
C HIS A 87 3.07 6.63 18.58
N ASP A 88 2.43 6.20 19.67
CA ASP A 88 1.70 7.07 20.59
C ASP A 88 2.06 6.76 22.06
N PRO A 89 2.72 7.68 22.78
CA PRO A 89 3.07 7.48 24.19
C PRO A 89 1.87 7.61 25.15
N ASP A 90 0.71 8.09 24.69
CA ASP A 90 -0.49 8.25 25.52
C ASP A 90 -1.73 7.68 24.80
N PRO A 91 -2.05 6.38 25.00
CA PRO A 91 -3.18 5.77 24.32
C PRO A 91 -4.50 6.35 24.85
N ASP A 92 -5.10 7.26 24.07
CA ASP A 92 -6.44 7.78 24.35
C ASP A 92 -7.41 6.57 24.50
N PRO A 93 -8.14 6.44 25.63
CA PRO A 93 -8.95 5.26 25.95
C PRO A 93 -10.11 5.04 24.97
N ASP A 94 -10.52 6.09 24.28
CA ASP A 94 -11.65 6.08 23.34
C ASP A 94 -11.21 5.80 21.89
N HIS A 95 -9.90 5.56 21.65
CA HIS A 95 -9.33 5.34 20.32
C HIS A 95 -9.77 6.39 19.28
N ILE A 96 -9.90 7.65 19.70
CA ILE A 96 -10.33 8.75 18.85
C ILE A 96 -9.14 9.18 17.99
N LEU A 97 -9.30 9.15 16.66
CA LEU A 97 -8.26 9.60 15.75
C LEU A 97 -8.34 11.11 15.60
N ARG A 98 -7.40 11.82 16.22
CA ARG A 98 -7.16 13.26 16.02
C ARG A 98 -6.66 13.53 14.58
N PRO A 99 -6.71 14.77 14.07
CA PRO A 99 -6.42 15.08 12.66
C PRO A 99 -5.08 14.52 12.16
N LEU A 100 -4.00 14.72 12.91
CA LEU A 100 -2.66 14.23 12.55
C LEU A 100 -2.59 12.69 12.51
N LEU A 101 -3.24 12.04 13.48
CA LEU A 101 -3.24 10.59 13.61
C LEU A 101 -4.12 9.93 12.53
N PHE A 102 -5.26 10.57 12.21
CA PHE A 102 -6.12 10.20 11.08
C PHE A 102 -5.38 10.28 9.76
N LYS A 103 -4.62 11.36 9.53
CA LYS A 103 -3.82 11.52 8.30
C LYS A 103 -2.72 10.46 8.21
N ASN A 104 -2.01 10.19 9.30
CA ASN A 104 -1.02 9.11 9.36
C ASN A 104 -1.64 7.73 9.08
N TRP A 105 -2.82 7.48 9.64
CA TRP A 105 -3.61 6.27 9.36
C TRP A 105 -3.98 6.16 7.88
N ALA A 106 -4.46 7.24 7.25
CA ALA A 106 -4.80 7.25 5.83
C ALA A 106 -3.57 6.98 4.95
N HIS A 107 -2.43 7.63 5.21
CA HIS A 107 -1.20 7.35 4.47
C HIS A 107 -0.76 5.89 4.62
N GLN A 108 -0.83 5.33 5.83
CA GLN A 108 -0.47 3.93 6.07
C GLN A 108 -1.42 2.98 5.34
N LEU A 109 -2.73 3.21 5.44
CA LEU A 109 -3.77 2.42 4.77
C LEU A 109 -3.56 2.37 3.27
N TYR A 110 -3.44 3.52 2.60
CA TYR A 110 -3.30 3.56 1.15
C TYR A 110 -1.93 3.08 0.68
N THR A 111 -0.87 3.29 1.47
CA THR A 111 0.43 2.71 1.16
C THR A 111 0.35 1.18 1.17
N ASP A 112 -0.16 0.57 2.25
CA ASP A 112 -0.24 -0.89 2.37
C ASP A 112 -1.22 -1.49 1.36
N ALA A 113 -2.34 -0.80 1.08
CA ALA A 113 -3.31 -1.27 0.11
C ALA A 113 -2.74 -1.25 -1.32
N VAL A 114 -2.08 -0.15 -1.73
CA VAL A 114 -1.43 -0.04 -3.05
C VAL A 114 -0.32 -1.09 -3.17
N LEU A 115 0.50 -1.31 -2.13
CA LEU A 115 1.52 -2.34 -2.16
C LEU A 115 0.94 -3.75 -2.25
N SER A 116 -0.13 -4.04 -1.50
CA SER A 116 -0.81 -5.34 -1.53
C SER A 116 -1.39 -5.61 -2.92
N ALA A 117 -2.06 -4.62 -3.52
CA ALA A 117 -2.64 -4.75 -4.85
C ALA A 117 -1.57 -4.88 -5.95
N ALA A 118 -0.52 -4.07 -5.89
CA ALA A 118 0.62 -4.16 -6.81
C ALA A 118 1.35 -5.51 -6.68
N GLY A 119 1.53 -6.01 -5.45
CA GLY A 119 2.12 -7.32 -5.18
C GLY A 119 1.27 -8.47 -5.75
N LYS A 120 -0.05 -8.43 -5.57
CA LYS A 120 -0.98 -9.42 -6.15
C LYS A 120 -0.96 -9.38 -7.68
N ALA A 121 -0.98 -8.19 -8.27
CA ALA A 121 -0.90 -8.02 -9.71
C ALA A 121 0.43 -8.55 -10.27
N LEU A 122 1.55 -8.35 -9.56
CA LEU A 122 2.84 -8.92 -9.95
C LEU A 122 2.83 -10.44 -9.88
N MET A 123 2.27 -11.05 -8.83
CA MET A 123 2.15 -12.51 -8.73
C MET A 123 1.32 -13.12 -9.86
N LEU A 124 0.20 -12.47 -10.22
CA LEU A 124 -0.64 -12.90 -11.36
C LEU A 124 0.05 -12.70 -12.72
N ARG A 125 0.98 -11.74 -12.80
CA ARG A 125 1.71 -11.39 -14.03
C ARG A 125 3.06 -12.10 -14.15
N VAL A 126 3.54 -12.78 -13.11
CA VAL A 126 4.58 -13.81 -13.29
C VAL A 126 3.94 -14.85 -14.19
N PRO A 127 4.38 -14.97 -15.46
CA PRO A 127 3.82 -15.97 -16.34
C PRO A 127 4.01 -17.30 -15.64
N VAL A 128 3.00 -18.15 -15.73
CA VAL A 128 3.11 -19.61 -15.55
C VAL A 128 4.03 -20.18 -16.65
N GLY A 129 5.22 -19.59 -16.83
CA GLY A 129 6.27 -19.94 -17.77
C GLY A 129 7.37 -20.76 -17.11
N VAL A 130 7.15 -21.24 -15.88
CA VAL A 130 8.04 -22.18 -15.18
C VAL A 130 7.45 -23.60 -15.14
N ALA A 131 6.18 -23.80 -15.52
CA ALA A 131 5.61 -25.13 -15.70
C ALA A 131 6.02 -25.80 -17.04
N GLY A 132 6.68 -25.05 -17.95
CA GLY A 132 6.97 -25.47 -19.32
C GLY A 132 8.45 -25.70 -19.66
N ILE A 133 9.35 -25.85 -18.68
CA ILE A 133 10.78 -26.20 -18.93
C ILE A 133 11.17 -27.39 -18.07
N LEU A 134 10.43 -28.50 -18.20
CA LEU A 134 10.80 -29.81 -17.65
C LEU A 134 10.64 -30.93 -18.68
N GLY A 135 10.56 -30.58 -19.98
CA GLY A 135 10.10 -31.49 -21.02
C GLY A 135 11.03 -31.79 -22.19
N ILE A 136 12.20 -31.16 -22.34
CA ILE A 136 13.06 -31.40 -23.51
C ILE A 136 14.55 -31.39 -23.14
N GLY A 137 15.22 -32.53 -23.31
CA GLY A 137 16.70 -32.68 -23.29
C GLY A 137 17.20 -33.66 -22.22
N ALA A 138 16.92 -34.96 -22.32
CA ALA A 138 17.81 -35.94 -22.95
C ALA A 138 19.30 -35.80 -22.58
N VAL A 139 19.77 -36.76 -21.76
CA VAL A 139 21.08 -37.44 -21.85
C VAL A 139 22.23 -36.61 -22.43
N THR A 140 23.03 -35.99 -21.57
CA THR A 140 24.51 -35.93 -21.70
C THR A 140 25.15 -35.59 -20.36
N ARG A 141 26.36 -36.11 -20.14
CA ARG A 141 27.17 -36.09 -18.91
C ARG A 141 27.54 -34.66 -18.43
N PRO A 142 27.87 -34.46 -17.14
CA PRO A 142 28.03 -33.13 -16.54
C PRO A 142 29.42 -32.51 -16.80
N ALA A 143 29.46 -31.18 -17.00
CA ALA A 143 30.68 -30.37 -16.89
C ALA A 143 30.46 -29.26 -15.83
N PRO A 144 31.40 -29.03 -14.89
CA PRO A 144 31.13 -28.27 -13.67
C PRO A 144 31.58 -26.81 -13.78
N GLN A 145 30.87 -25.93 -14.51
CA GLN A 145 31.32 -24.51 -14.51
C GLN A 145 30.33 -23.43 -14.94
N LEU A 146 29.07 -23.45 -14.50
CA LEU A 146 28.15 -22.33 -14.83
C LEU A 146 27.02 -22.09 -13.83
N VAL A 147 27.31 -22.20 -12.53
CA VAL A 147 26.33 -21.89 -11.46
C VAL A 147 26.32 -20.39 -11.07
N GLY A 148 27.23 -19.58 -11.59
CA GLY A 148 27.43 -18.19 -11.12
C GLY A 148 26.62 -17.09 -11.81
N THR A 149 26.12 -17.29 -13.04
CA THR A 149 25.69 -16.16 -13.90
C THR A 149 24.17 -15.98 -13.98
N PHE A 150 23.37 -16.99 -13.61
CA PHE A 150 21.91 -16.93 -13.77
C PHE A 150 21.17 -16.19 -12.66
N VAL A 151 21.78 -15.99 -11.48
CA VAL A 151 21.14 -15.28 -10.36
C VAL A 151 21.15 -13.75 -10.54
N GLY A 152 22.10 -13.21 -11.32
CA GLY A 152 22.24 -11.77 -11.55
C GLY A 152 21.15 -11.13 -12.41
N ALA A 153 20.57 -11.88 -13.35
CA ALA A 153 19.54 -11.35 -14.27
C ALA A 153 18.15 -11.23 -13.61
N TYR A 154 17.84 -12.09 -12.64
CA TYR A 154 16.54 -12.11 -11.95
C TYR A 154 16.34 -10.91 -11.02
N SER A 155 17.38 -10.46 -10.31
CA SER A 155 17.28 -9.29 -9.44
C SER A 155 17.17 -7.98 -10.24
N LEU A 156 17.86 -7.90 -11.38
CA LEU A 156 17.82 -6.73 -12.26
C LEU A 156 16.45 -6.57 -12.93
N GLY A 157 15.87 -7.66 -13.45
CA GLY A 157 14.56 -7.63 -14.13
C GLY A 157 13.38 -7.30 -13.20
N VAL A 158 13.42 -7.79 -11.96
CA VAL A 158 12.42 -7.45 -10.94
C VAL A 158 12.57 -5.99 -10.50
N ALA A 159 13.79 -5.51 -10.27
CA ALA A 159 14.03 -4.11 -9.91
C ALA A 159 13.63 -3.14 -11.04
N LEU A 160 13.90 -3.50 -12.30
CA LEU A 160 13.53 -2.69 -13.46
C LEU A 160 12.02 -2.67 -13.68
N SER A 161 11.32 -3.78 -13.43
CA SER A 161 9.84 -3.83 -13.47
C SER A 161 9.19 -3.01 -12.37
N ILE A 162 9.77 -3.02 -11.16
CA ILE A 162 9.34 -2.13 -10.07
C ILE A 162 9.58 -0.66 -10.44
N PHE A 163 10.72 -0.36 -11.08
CA PHE A 163 11.06 0.99 -11.51
C PHE A 163 10.09 1.48 -12.59
N LEU A 164 9.89 0.73 -13.67
CA LEU A 164 8.99 1.12 -14.77
C LEU A 164 7.52 1.14 -14.36
N GLY A 165 7.09 0.22 -13.48
CA GLY A 165 5.70 0.17 -12.99
C GLY A 165 5.30 1.34 -12.09
N LEU A 166 6.28 1.99 -11.44
CA LEU A 166 6.08 3.21 -10.64
C LEU A 166 6.15 4.51 -11.47
N PHE A 167 6.79 4.49 -12.64
CA PHE A 167 7.03 5.67 -13.47
C PHE A 167 6.16 5.76 -14.75
N ALA A 168 5.39 4.71 -15.07
CA ALA A 168 4.47 4.66 -16.21
C ALA A 168 3.00 4.79 -15.80
#